data_AF-Q6XN58-F1
#
_entry.id   AF-Q6XN58-F1
#
_cell.length_a   1.000
_cell.length_b   1.000
_cell.length_c   1.000
_cell.angle_alpha   90.00
_cell.angle_beta   90.00
_cell.angle_gamma   90.00
#
_symmetry.space_group_name_H-M   'P 1'
#
loop_
_entity.id
_entity.type
_entity.pdbx_description
1 polymer ?
#
loop_
_entity_poly.entity_id
_entity_poly.type
_entity_poly.pdbx_seq_one_letter_code
_entity_poly.pdbx_strand_id
1 'polypeptide(L)'
;MALHLPKPRSTKPAQKTVGLDGLNVSVSTAATSGVEKSKSVKSGGLAGLTSKVSVRQLRTEIGKEGLRQAAVDAGRKPPSDRTLRRWAQQGRIPHPDVTERAQRRAAIERLGGIDAVAKKIGRSRSAVSRYRSGETNELRADAKKKLKNVKARNIMDRAGVLRPDGQPKKATIRVRGGVSVRNGSEEGYDYRVRTLDFANSDSPFSLDETRELAMALAGDDHARVVAILERHATMDYPENKGFDQYGDTFGFHFDSIESVHIDWT
;
A
#
# COMPACT_ATOMS: atom_id res chain seq x y z
N MET A 1 18.15 -16.07 -34.23
CA MET A 1 17.25 -16.17 -33.06
C MET A 1 15.85 -15.81 -33.51
N ALA A 2 14.85 -16.66 -33.30
CA ALA A 2 13.48 -16.34 -33.66
C ALA A 2 13.01 -15.15 -32.80
N LEU A 3 12.88 -13.97 -33.41
CA LEU A 3 12.18 -12.84 -32.81
C LEU A 3 10.74 -13.32 -32.56
N HIS A 4 10.39 -13.50 -31.29
CA HIS A 4 9.02 -13.77 -30.92
C HIS A 4 8.16 -12.60 -31.41
N LEU A 5 7.26 -12.91 -32.34
CA LEU A 5 6.27 -11.95 -32.81
C LEU A 5 5.48 -11.39 -31.62
N PRO A 6 5.15 -10.09 -31.63
CA PRO A 6 4.33 -9.45 -30.60
C PRO A 6 2.99 -10.18 -30.48
N LYS A 7 2.51 -10.39 -29.25
CA LYS A 7 1.14 -10.86 -29.04
C LYS A 7 0.18 -9.68 -29.01
N PRO A 8 -1.06 -9.87 -29.49
CA PRO A 8 -2.10 -8.86 -29.40
C PRO A 8 -2.40 -8.51 -27.93
N ARG A 9 -2.63 -7.22 -27.70
CA ARG A 9 -2.83 -6.59 -26.40
C ARG A 9 -3.89 -7.29 -25.55
N SER A 10 -3.54 -7.62 -24.32
CA SER A 10 -4.47 -8.19 -23.35
C SER A 10 -5.49 -7.16 -22.83
N THR A 11 -6.78 -7.50 -22.84
CA THR A 11 -7.90 -6.69 -22.28
C THR A 11 -8.13 -6.97 -20.79
N LYS A 12 -7.05 -7.06 -20.00
CA LYS A 12 -7.13 -7.41 -18.56
C LYS A 12 -7.87 -6.34 -17.74
N PRO A 13 -8.54 -6.75 -16.65
CA PRO A 13 -9.22 -5.83 -15.75
C PRO A 13 -8.22 -4.89 -15.07
N ALA A 14 -8.51 -3.58 -15.11
CA ALA A 14 -7.65 -2.54 -14.56
C ALA A 14 -8.29 -1.81 -13.38
N GLN A 15 -7.45 -1.32 -12.46
CA GLN A 15 -7.81 -0.44 -11.36
C GLN A 15 -7.34 0.98 -11.68
N LYS A 16 -8.21 1.97 -11.47
CA LYS A 16 -7.86 3.39 -11.64
C LYS A 16 -7.14 3.91 -10.40
N THR A 17 -6.08 4.67 -10.59
CA THR A 17 -5.30 5.33 -9.53
C THR A 17 -4.69 6.63 -10.03
N VAL A 18 -4.07 7.39 -9.13
CA VAL A 18 -3.32 8.60 -9.45
C VAL A 18 -1.82 8.30 -9.34
N GLY A 19 -1.10 8.49 -10.44
CA GLY A 19 0.35 8.35 -10.54
C GLY A 19 1.11 9.43 -9.76
N LEU A 20 2.44 9.41 -9.85
CA LEU A 20 3.29 10.41 -9.18
C LEU A 20 3.07 11.82 -9.74
N ASP A 21 2.91 11.93 -11.05
CA ASP A 21 2.74 13.21 -11.75
C ASP A 21 1.30 13.76 -11.66
N GLY A 22 0.44 13.16 -10.82
CA GLY A 22 -0.96 13.58 -10.64
C GLY A 22 -1.92 13.09 -11.72
N LEU A 23 -1.43 12.32 -12.70
CA LEU A 23 -2.24 11.76 -13.79
C LEU A 23 -3.06 10.55 -13.33
N ASN A 24 -4.29 10.45 -13.84
CA ASN A 24 -5.11 9.26 -13.65
C ASN A 24 -4.64 8.16 -14.60
N VAL A 25 -4.29 6.99 -14.04
CA VAL A 25 -3.77 5.84 -14.78
C VAL A 25 -4.48 4.55 -14.35
N SER A 26 -4.40 3.54 -15.21
CA SER A 26 -5.05 2.24 -15.09
C SER A 26 -4.00 1.17 -14.97
N VAL A 27 -3.95 0.52 -13.81
CA VAL A 27 -2.99 -0.54 -13.51
C VAL A 27 -3.67 -1.90 -13.48
N SER A 28 -2.98 -2.96 -13.87
CA SER A 28 -3.56 -4.31 -13.86
C SER A 28 -3.97 -4.77 -12.46
N THR A 29 -5.17 -5.32 -12.33
CA THR A 29 -5.64 -5.95 -11.07
C THR A 29 -4.76 -7.14 -10.67
N ALA A 30 -4.18 -7.85 -11.64
CA ALA A 30 -3.25 -8.94 -11.36
C ALA A 30 -1.90 -8.43 -10.86
N ALA A 31 -1.43 -7.26 -11.34
CA ALA A 31 -0.23 -6.61 -10.81
C ALA A 31 -0.44 -6.13 -9.37
N THR A 32 -1.57 -5.47 -9.07
CA THR A 32 -1.86 -5.00 -7.71
C THR A 32 -2.00 -6.16 -6.71
N SER A 33 -2.62 -7.27 -7.13
CA SER A 33 -2.68 -8.51 -6.36
C SER A 33 -1.30 -9.12 -6.12
N GLY A 34 -0.39 -9.01 -7.10
CA GLY A 34 1.00 -9.43 -6.98
C GLY A 34 1.79 -8.66 -5.92
N VAL A 35 1.60 -7.34 -5.86
CA VAL A 35 2.16 -6.49 -4.79
C VAL A 35 1.64 -6.94 -3.43
N GLU A 36 0.32 -7.12 -3.28
CA GLU A 36 -0.27 -7.59 -2.03
C GLU A 36 0.31 -8.92 -1.56
N LYS A 37 0.41 -9.90 -2.47
CA LYS A 37 1.01 -11.21 -2.19
C LYS A 37 2.47 -11.10 -1.78
N SER A 38 3.24 -10.23 -2.42
CA SER A 38 4.66 -10.01 -2.09
C SER A 38 4.86 -9.56 -0.65
N LYS A 39 3.91 -8.80 -0.07
CA LYS A 39 3.95 -8.37 1.34
C LYS A 39 3.68 -9.49 2.35
N SER A 40 3.08 -10.60 1.90
CA SER A 40 2.81 -11.75 2.77
C SER A 40 4.05 -12.59 3.06
N VAL A 41 5.09 -12.45 2.23
CA VAL A 41 6.41 -13.05 2.45
C VAL A 41 7.08 -12.26 3.57
N LYS A 42 7.03 -12.79 4.80
CA LYS A 42 7.45 -12.09 6.04
C LYS A 42 8.96 -11.80 6.15
N SER A 43 9.73 -12.01 5.10
CA SER A 43 11.17 -11.78 5.06
C SER A 43 11.50 -10.62 4.11
N GLY A 44 12.36 -9.70 4.56
CA GLY A 44 12.85 -8.57 3.75
C GLY A 44 12.16 -7.24 4.05
N GLY A 45 12.45 -6.20 3.25
CA GLY A 45 12.02 -4.82 3.50
C GLY A 45 10.52 -4.55 3.38
N LEU A 46 9.69 -5.51 2.94
CA LEU A 46 8.23 -5.35 2.95
C LEU A 46 7.60 -5.71 4.31
N ALA A 47 8.36 -6.34 5.21
CA ALA A 47 7.85 -6.79 6.50
C ALA A 47 7.31 -5.61 7.34
N GLY A 48 6.07 -5.74 7.80
CA GLY A 48 5.44 -4.73 8.66
C GLY A 48 4.94 -3.47 7.95
N LEU A 49 5.22 -3.27 6.65
CA LEU A 49 4.72 -2.15 5.85
C LEU A 49 3.25 -2.34 5.45
N THR A 50 2.35 -2.44 6.41
CA THR A 50 0.90 -2.58 6.16
C THR A 50 0.09 -1.79 7.17
N SER A 51 -1.07 -1.30 6.73
CA SER A 51 -2.00 -0.58 7.59
C SER A 51 -2.78 -1.51 8.52
N LYS A 52 -2.90 -2.79 8.13
CA LYS A 52 -3.65 -3.82 8.84
C LYS A 52 -2.74 -4.59 9.78
N VAL A 53 -3.12 -4.71 11.04
CA VAL A 53 -2.38 -5.51 12.02
C VAL A 53 -3.11 -6.81 12.34
N SER A 54 -2.35 -7.83 12.79
CA SER A 54 -2.94 -9.12 13.17
C SER A 54 -3.87 -9.00 14.38
N VAL A 55 -4.82 -9.94 14.55
CA VAL A 55 -5.72 -9.95 15.72
C VAL A 55 -4.95 -10.06 17.04
N ARG A 56 -3.80 -10.74 17.05
CA ARG A 56 -2.92 -10.81 18.23
C ARG A 56 -2.32 -9.44 18.57
N GLN A 57 -1.91 -8.71 17.54
CA GLN A 57 -1.40 -7.35 17.72
C GLN A 57 -2.51 -6.38 18.15
N LEU A 58 -3.72 -6.48 17.57
CA LEU A 58 -4.88 -5.72 18.06
C LEU A 58 -5.09 -5.95 19.56
N ARG A 59 -5.08 -7.20 20.01
CA ARG A 59 -5.25 -7.52 21.44
C ARG A 59 -4.14 -6.93 22.33
N THR A 60 -2.94 -6.75 21.80
CA THR A 60 -1.81 -6.11 22.51
C THR A 60 -2.01 -4.59 22.59
N GLU A 61 -2.41 -3.97 21.47
CA GLU A 61 -2.50 -2.51 21.35
C GLU A 61 -3.76 -1.91 22.01
N ILE A 62 -4.89 -2.63 21.99
CA ILE A 62 -6.18 -2.12 22.52
C ILE A 62 -6.79 -2.97 23.64
N GLY A 63 -6.12 -4.07 24.01
CA GLY A 63 -6.60 -4.97 25.06
C GLY A 63 -7.89 -5.73 24.70
N LYS A 64 -8.41 -6.50 25.65
CA LYS A 64 -9.70 -7.18 25.53
C LYS A 64 -10.86 -6.18 25.50
N GLU A 65 -10.81 -5.17 26.35
CA GLU A 65 -11.87 -4.14 26.42
C GLU A 65 -11.99 -3.35 25.12
N GLY A 66 -10.87 -2.97 24.49
CA GLY A 66 -10.92 -2.29 23.20
C GLY A 66 -11.55 -3.14 22.10
N LEU A 67 -11.31 -4.46 22.11
CA LEU A 67 -11.96 -5.39 21.18
C LEU A 67 -13.45 -5.54 21.47
N ARG A 68 -13.87 -5.54 22.75
CA ARG A 68 -15.29 -5.55 23.10
C ARG A 68 -15.97 -4.26 22.69
N GLN A 69 -15.34 -3.12 22.94
CA GLN A 69 -15.86 -1.82 22.53
C GLN A 69 -15.96 -1.72 21.01
N ALA A 70 -15.00 -2.26 20.26
CA ALA A 70 -15.10 -2.32 18.80
C ALA A 70 -16.32 -3.13 18.31
N ALA A 71 -16.71 -4.17 19.05
CA ALA A 71 -17.93 -4.92 18.76
C ALA A 71 -19.20 -4.10 19.09
N VAL A 72 -19.21 -3.40 20.23
CA VAL A 72 -20.30 -2.50 20.62
C VAL A 72 -20.47 -1.37 19.61
N ASP A 73 -19.38 -0.73 19.20
CA ASP A 73 -19.37 0.34 18.21
C ASP A 73 -19.88 -0.14 16.83
N ALA A 74 -19.78 -1.44 16.55
CA ALA A 74 -20.34 -2.09 15.37
C ALA A 74 -21.79 -2.59 15.57
N GLY A 75 -22.45 -2.25 16.68
CA GLY A 75 -23.82 -2.67 17.00
C GLY A 75 -23.95 -4.14 17.38
N ARG A 76 -22.85 -4.79 17.79
CA ARG A 76 -22.83 -6.22 18.17
C ARG A 76 -22.79 -6.39 19.68
N LYS A 77 -23.24 -7.54 20.15
CA LYS A 77 -23.06 -7.96 21.54
C LYS A 77 -21.55 -8.08 21.86
N PRO A 78 -21.08 -7.60 23.03
CA PRO A 78 -19.70 -7.77 23.44
C PRO A 78 -19.28 -9.26 23.43
N PRO A 79 -18.17 -9.63 22.77
CA PRO A 79 -17.67 -11.00 22.78
C PRO A 79 -17.14 -11.40 24.16
N SER A 80 -17.32 -12.68 24.51
CA SER A 80 -16.74 -13.27 25.71
C SER A 80 -15.23 -13.47 25.57
N ASP A 81 -14.55 -13.70 26.69
CA ASP A 81 -13.12 -14.00 26.72
C ASP A 81 -12.73 -15.24 25.92
N ARG A 82 -13.62 -16.23 25.86
CA ARG A 82 -13.43 -17.43 25.04
C ARG A 82 -13.45 -17.07 23.56
N THR A 83 -14.39 -16.23 23.14
CA THR A 83 -14.51 -15.76 21.77
C THR A 83 -13.30 -14.92 21.36
N LEU A 84 -12.87 -13.98 22.21
CA LEU A 84 -11.66 -13.17 21.96
C LEU A 84 -10.40 -14.03 21.83
N ARG A 85 -10.25 -15.07 22.66
CA ARG A 85 -9.16 -16.06 22.53
C ARG A 85 -9.22 -16.80 21.21
N ARG A 86 -10.41 -17.27 20.81
CA ARG A 86 -10.63 -17.95 19.52
C ARG A 86 -10.26 -17.06 18.33
N TRP A 87 -10.67 -15.78 18.34
CA TRP A 87 -10.30 -14.83 17.28
C TRP A 87 -8.78 -14.67 17.15
N ALA A 88 -8.06 -14.56 18.27
CA ALA A 88 -6.60 -14.45 18.28
C ALA A 88 -5.89 -15.75 17.84
N GLN A 89 -6.46 -16.91 18.15
CA GLN A 89 -5.95 -18.22 17.71
C GLN A 89 -6.14 -18.39 16.20
N GLN A 90 -7.34 -18.09 15.69
CA GLN A 90 -7.68 -18.18 14.26
C GLN A 90 -7.06 -17.05 13.43
N GLY A 91 -6.56 -15.99 14.08
CA GLY A 91 -6.04 -14.81 13.40
C GLY A 91 -7.10 -13.99 12.66
N ARG A 92 -8.39 -14.21 12.97
CA ARG A 92 -9.54 -13.63 12.27
C ARG A 92 -10.63 -13.21 13.25
N ILE A 93 -11.19 -12.02 13.00
CA ILE A 93 -12.47 -11.60 13.55
C ILE A 93 -13.52 -11.88 12.46
N PRO A 94 -14.58 -12.67 12.73
CA PRO A 94 -15.54 -13.08 11.70
C PRO A 94 -16.30 -11.92 11.06
N HIS A 95 -16.47 -10.82 11.81
CA HIS A 95 -17.29 -9.67 11.46
C HIS A 95 -16.41 -8.53 10.89
N PRO A 96 -16.58 -8.14 9.61
CA PRO A 96 -15.73 -7.12 8.97
C PRO A 96 -15.85 -5.73 9.60
N ASP A 97 -17.05 -5.33 9.97
CA ASP A 97 -17.38 -4.12 10.73
C ASP A 97 -16.59 -4.05 12.06
N VAL A 98 -16.63 -5.12 12.87
CA VAL A 98 -15.87 -5.21 14.13
C VAL A 98 -14.36 -5.15 13.86
N THR A 99 -13.90 -5.83 12.81
CA THR A 99 -12.49 -5.82 12.40
C THR A 99 -12.06 -4.39 12.08
N GLU A 100 -12.83 -3.67 11.28
CA GLU A 100 -12.55 -2.30 10.90
C GLU A 100 -12.48 -1.38 12.13
N ARG A 101 -13.45 -1.44 13.04
CA ARG A 101 -13.45 -0.64 14.27
C ARG A 101 -12.25 -0.94 15.16
N ALA A 102 -11.88 -2.23 15.28
CA ALA A 102 -10.70 -2.63 16.04
C ALA A 102 -9.41 -2.08 15.41
N GLN A 103 -9.26 -2.15 14.08
CA GLN A 103 -8.12 -1.58 13.34
C GLN A 103 -8.05 -0.07 13.52
N ARG A 104 -9.18 0.65 13.41
CA ARG A 104 -9.24 2.11 13.66
C ARG A 104 -8.78 2.44 15.06
N ARG A 105 -9.30 1.74 16.07
CA ARG A 105 -8.93 1.94 17.49
C ARG A 105 -7.44 1.70 17.71
N ALA A 106 -6.91 0.59 17.24
CA ALA A 106 -5.49 0.27 17.36
C ALA A 106 -4.59 1.30 16.67
N ALA A 107 -4.97 1.76 15.48
CA ALA A 107 -4.24 2.82 14.79
C ALA A 107 -4.23 4.14 15.57
N ILE A 108 -5.32 4.50 16.26
CA ILE A 108 -5.37 5.71 17.09
C ILE A 108 -4.50 5.54 18.35
N GLU A 109 -4.58 4.40 19.04
CA GLU A 109 -3.75 4.14 20.22
C GLU A 109 -2.25 4.16 19.87
N ARG A 110 -1.84 3.53 18.77
CA ARG A 110 -0.46 3.59 18.26
C ARG A 110 0.07 4.99 18.02
N LEU A 111 -0.81 5.93 17.69
CA LEU A 111 -0.45 7.31 17.40
C LEU A 111 -0.41 8.21 18.65
N GLY A 112 -0.62 7.65 19.84
CA GLY A 112 -0.65 8.35 21.12
C GLY A 112 -2.07 8.66 21.63
N GLY A 113 -3.09 7.98 21.11
CA GLY A 113 -4.47 8.16 21.53
C GLY A 113 -5.19 9.32 20.83
N ILE A 114 -6.42 9.59 21.26
CA ILE A 114 -7.36 10.51 20.59
C ILE A 114 -6.79 11.94 20.54
N ASP A 115 -6.29 12.46 21.67
CA ASP A 115 -5.85 13.85 21.77
C ASP A 115 -4.60 14.13 20.94
N ALA A 116 -3.64 13.19 20.94
CA ALA A 116 -2.45 13.28 20.10
C ALA A 116 -2.81 13.28 18.60
N VAL A 117 -3.73 12.41 18.19
CA VAL A 117 -4.19 12.36 16.79
C VAL A 117 -4.95 13.63 16.42
N ALA A 118 -5.84 14.11 17.29
CA ALA A 118 -6.60 15.33 17.10
C ALA A 118 -5.67 16.52 16.82
N LYS A 119 -4.61 16.68 17.63
CA LYS A 119 -3.57 17.69 17.41
C LYS A 119 -2.84 17.49 16.07
N LYS A 120 -2.40 16.27 15.76
CA LYS A 120 -1.67 15.96 14.51
C LYS A 120 -2.47 16.25 13.24
N ILE A 121 -3.79 16.10 13.27
CA ILE A 121 -4.65 16.30 12.09
C ILE A 121 -5.42 17.64 12.09
N GLY A 122 -5.30 18.44 13.14
CA GLY A 122 -6.01 19.71 13.29
C GLY A 122 -7.53 19.55 13.43
N ARG A 123 -7.97 18.59 14.26
CA ARG A 123 -9.39 18.30 14.52
C ARG A 123 -9.67 18.23 16.02
N SER A 124 -10.94 18.23 16.40
CA SER A 124 -11.35 18.09 17.80
C SER A 124 -11.25 16.63 18.28
N ARG A 125 -11.06 16.44 19.60
CA ARG A 125 -11.13 15.13 20.26
C ARG A 125 -12.39 14.36 19.88
N SER A 126 -13.54 15.04 19.88
CA SER A 126 -14.83 14.44 19.52
C SER A 126 -14.84 13.92 18.07
N ALA A 127 -14.31 14.66 17.11
CA ALA A 127 -14.24 14.22 15.72
C ALA A 127 -13.40 12.94 15.57
N VAL A 128 -12.26 12.86 16.25
CA VAL A 128 -11.41 11.66 16.23
C VAL A 128 -12.09 10.49 16.96
N SER A 129 -12.80 10.75 18.07
CA SER A 129 -13.56 9.73 18.79
C SER A 129 -14.67 9.12 17.92
N ARG A 130 -15.45 9.95 17.23
CA ARG A 130 -16.53 9.51 16.31
C ARG A 130 -15.98 8.77 15.09
N TYR A 131 -14.84 9.20 14.56
CA TYR A 131 -14.14 8.45 13.52
C TYR A 131 -13.69 7.07 14.01
N ARG A 132 -13.16 6.98 15.24
CA ARG A 132 -12.66 5.74 15.84
C ARG A 132 -13.77 4.72 16.09
N SER A 133 -14.90 5.14 16.67
CA SER A 133 -16.11 4.31 16.81
C SER A 133 -16.79 4.06 15.46
N GLY A 134 -16.51 4.94 14.49
CA GLY A 134 -17.06 4.94 13.15
C GLY A 134 -18.53 5.30 13.09
N GLU A 135 -19.02 6.01 14.10
CA GLU A 135 -20.24 6.82 14.05
C GLU A 135 -20.21 7.77 12.84
N THR A 136 -19.04 8.29 12.50
CA THR A 136 -18.78 8.94 11.22
C THR A 136 -17.72 8.15 10.45
N ASN A 137 -18.03 7.75 9.22
CA ASN A 137 -17.03 7.14 8.35
C ASN A 137 -16.02 8.15 7.79
N GLU A 138 -16.33 9.44 7.85
CA GLU A 138 -15.56 10.45 7.13
C GLU A 138 -15.08 11.58 8.04
N LEU A 139 -13.77 11.68 8.13
CA LEU A 139 -13.13 12.96 8.40
C LEU A 139 -13.18 13.79 7.12
N ARG A 140 -13.27 15.12 7.25
CA ARG A 140 -13.10 16.04 6.10
C ARG A 140 -11.83 15.69 5.31
N ALA A 141 -11.87 15.90 3.99
CA ALA A 141 -10.86 15.40 3.05
C ALA A 141 -9.40 15.73 3.46
N ASP A 142 -9.15 16.95 3.93
CA ASP A 142 -7.85 17.39 4.45
C ASP A 142 -7.38 16.57 5.66
N ALA A 143 -8.26 16.35 6.64
CA ALA A 143 -7.96 15.59 7.84
C ALA A 143 -7.87 14.08 7.56
N LYS A 144 -8.64 13.57 6.60
CA LYS A 144 -8.51 12.20 6.08
C LYS A 144 -7.14 11.99 5.46
N LYS A 145 -6.67 12.93 4.62
CA LYS A 145 -5.33 12.90 4.02
C LYS A 145 -4.24 12.99 5.10
N LYS A 146 -4.34 13.92 6.04
CA LYS A 146 -3.39 14.04 7.17
C LYS A 146 -3.33 12.76 8.00
N LEU A 147 -4.48 12.15 8.33
CA LEU A 147 -4.53 10.90 9.07
C LEU A 147 -3.90 9.74 8.29
N LYS A 148 -4.17 9.62 6.98
CA LYS A 148 -3.53 8.62 6.10
C LYS A 148 -2.00 8.76 6.18
N ASN A 149 -1.49 9.98 6.04
CA ASN A 149 -0.04 10.25 6.06
C ASN A 149 0.59 9.98 7.44
N VAL A 150 -0.08 10.37 8.52
CA VAL A 150 0.39 10.13 9.89
C VAL A 150 0.43 8.62 10.20
N LYS A 151 -0.59 7.86 9.78
CA LYS A 151 -0.59 6.40 9.91
C LYS A 151 0.53 5.76 9.09
N ALA A 152 0.68 6.15 7.83
CA ALA A 152 1.71 5.62 6.94
C ALA A 152 3.11 5.86 7.52
N ARG A 153 3.41 7.08 7.99
CA ARG A 153 4.68 7.39 8.65
C ARG A 153 4.93 6.54 9.89
N ASN A 154 3.94 6.34 10.77
CA ASN A 154 4.10 5.48 11.93
C ASN A 154 4.38 4.01 11.55
N ILE A 155 3.78 3.53 10.47
CA ILE A 155 4.03 2.17 9.95
C ILE A 155 5.45 2.07 9.39
N MET A 156 5.89 3.05 8.60
CA MET A 156 7.24 3.11 8.03
C MET A 156 8.32 3.18 9.13
N ASP A 157 8.10 3.99 10.15
CA ASP A 157 8.97 4.11 11.32
C ASP A 157 9.13 2.76 12.04
N ARG A 158 8.01 2.12 12.38
CA ARG A 158 8.00 0.81 13.05
C ARG A 158 8.57 -0.32 12.19
N ALA A 159 8.48 -0.21 10.87
CA ALA A 159 9.08 -1.14 9.93
C ALA A 159 10.58 -0.88 9.70
N GLY A 160 11.17 0.14 10.34
CA GLY A 160 12.58 0.49 10.20
C GLY A 160 12.94 1.07 8.82
N VAL A 161 11.95 1.58 8.09
CA VAL A 161 12.12 2.20 6.76
C VAL A 161 12.61 3.63 6.86
N LEU A 162 12.34 4.32 7.96
CA LEU A 162 12.80 5.67 8.18
C LEU A 162 14.20 5.70 8.79
N ARG A 163 14.97 6.72 8.42
CA ARG A 163 16.18 7.15 9.11
C ARG A 163 15.79 7.99 10.35
N PRO A 164 16.74 8.26 11.27
CA PRO A 164 16.48 9.10 12.45
C PRO A 164 16.00 10.52 12.11
N ASP A 165 16.35 11.05 10.94
CA ASP A 165 15.89 12.37 10.44
C ASP A 165 14.44 12.35 9.93
N GLY A 166 13.77 11.18 9.92
CA GLY A 166 12.41 10.99 9.44
C GLY A 166 12.27 10.84 7.92
N GLN A 167 13.37 10.85 7.16
CA GLN A 167 13.37 10.53 5.73
C GLN A 167 13.44 9.02 5.50
N PRO A 168 12.87 8.51 4.40
CA PRO A 168 13.06 7.10 4.02
C PRO A 168 14.54 6.77 3.79
N LYS A 169 14.93 5.57 4.20
CA LYS A 169 16.15 4.89 3.74
C LYS A 169 16.14 4.75 2.22
N LYS A 170 17.31 4.58 1.62
CA LYS A 170 17.41 4.24 0.19
C LYS A 170 16.75 2.87 -0.02
N ALA A 171 16.05 2.72 -1.14
CA ALA A 171 15.39 1.47 -1.50
C ALA A 171 16.09 0.82 -2.70
N THR A 172 16.55 -0.41 -2.52
CA THR A 172 16.96 -1.31 -3.60
C THR A 172 15.73 -2.12 -4.00
N ILE A 173 15.21 -1.93 -5.21
CA ILE A 173 13.92 -2.51 -5.63
C ILE A 173 14.13 -3.44 -6.82
N ARG A 174 13.65 -4.68 -6.71
CA ARG A 174 13.60 -5.64 -7.81
C ARG A 174 12.18 -6.16 -7.96
N VAL A 175 11.66 -6.12 -9.17
CA VAL A 175 10.31 -6.58 -9.50
C VAL A 175 10.37 -7.63 -10.58
N ARG A 176 9.65 -8.73 -10.39
CA ARG A 176 9.48 -9.77 -11.41
C ARG A 176 8.01 -9.87 -11.79
N GLY A 177 7.71 -9.84 -13.09
CA GLY A 177 6.33 -9.83 -13.56
C GLY A 177 6.19 -9.86 -15.08
N GLY A 178 4.96 -10.08 -15.54
CA GLY A 178 4.60 -9.89 -16.95
C GLY A 178 4.45 -8.41 -17.25
N VAL A 179 5.02 -7.95 -18.36
CA VAL A 179 5.06 -6.53 -18.74
C VAL A 179 4.58 -6.37 -20.17
N SER A 180 3.78 -5.32 -20.41
CA SER A 180 3.42 -4.85 -21.74
C SER A 180 3.96 -3.44 -21.96
N VAL A 181 4.33 -3.11 -23.19
CA VAL A 181 4.77 -1.77 -23.59
C VAL A 181 3.75 -1.20 -24.56
N ARG A 182 3.27 0.01 -24.27
CA ARG A 182 2.23 0.69 -25.04
C ARG A 182 2.82 1.92 -25.71
N ASN A 183 2.53 2.14 -26.98
CA ASN A 183 3.01 3.29 -27.75
C ASN A 183 1.89 3.94 -28.58
N GLY A 184 0.78 4.29 -27.92
CA GLY A 184 -0.37 4.96 -28.55
C GLY A 184 -1.61 4.08 -28.73
N SER A 185 -2.45 4.46 -29.70
CA SER A 185 -3.71 3.79 -30.04
C SER A 185 -3.54 2.59 -30.98
N GLU A 186 -2.40 2.50 -31.67
CA GLU A 186 -2.02 1.37 -32.52
C GLU A 186 -0.89 0.58 -31.86
N GLU A 187 -0.99 -0.75 -31.96
CA GLU A 187 -0.03 -1.80 -31.53
C GLU A 187 0.84 -1.53 -30.29
N GLY A 188 0.44 -2.13 -29.16
CA GLY A 188 1.35 -2.39 -28.03
C GLY A 188 2.02 -3.76 -28.16
N TYR A 189 3.14 -3.95 -27.48
CA TYR A 189 3.89 -5.21 -27.44
C TYR A 189 3.74 -5.87 -26.07
N ASP A 190 3.15 -7.08 -26.02
CA ASP A 190 3.18 -7.92 -24.83
C ASP A 190 4.57 -8.58 -24.73
N TYR A 191 5.36 -8.22 -23.71
CA TYR A 191 6.62 -8.92 -23.41
C TYR A 191 6.36 -10.18 -22.58
N ARG A 192 7.34 -11.10 -22.63
CA ARG A 192 7.48 -12.19 -21.67
C ARG A 192 7.73 -11.65 -20.25
N VAL A 193 7.56 -12.52 -19.26
CA VAL A 193 7.96 -12.25 -17.86
C VAL A 193 9.35 -11.62 -17.84
N ARG A 194 9.46 -10.41 -17.29
CA ARG A 194 10.71 -9.67 -17.09
C ARG A 194 11.01 -9.53 -15.61
N THR A 195 12.30 -9.45 -15.30
CA THR A 195 12.78 -8.96 -14.01
C THR A 195 13.34 -7.57 -14.24
N LEU A 196 12.77 -6.56 -13.61
CA LEU A 196 13.28 -5.19 -13.59
C LEU A 196 14.03 -5.01 -12.27
N ASP A 197 15.33 -4.80 -12.36
CA ASP A 197 16.21 -4.53 -11.22
C ASP A 197 16.53 -3.03 -11.21
N PHE A 198 15.73 -2.26 -10.48
CA PHE A 198 15.90 -0.81 -10.39
C PHE A 198 17.13 -0.43 -9.56
N ALA A 199 17.66 -1.35 -8.75
CA ALA A 199 18.79 -1.06 -7.88
C ALA A 199 20.14 -1.11 -8.60
N ASN A 200 20.24 -1.91 -9.65
CA ASN A 200 21.42 -2.02 -10.51
C ASN A 200 21.25 -1.21 -11.81
N SER A 201 20.26 -0.32 -11.86
CA SER A 201 20.04 0.65 -12.95
C SER A 201 20.93 1.88 -12.73
N ASP A 202 21.45 2.46 -13.81
CA ASP A 202 22.15 3.76 -13.78
C ASP A 202 21.22 4.91 -13.32
N SER A 203 19.91 4.67 -13.37
CA SER A 203 18.86 5.55 -12.85
C SER A 203 18.09 4.83 -11.72
N PRO A 204 18.57 4.88 -10.47
CA PRO A 204 17.83 4.34 -9.33
C PRO A 204 16.68 5.27 -8.91
N PHE A 205 15.77 4.77 -8.09
CA PHE A 205 14.70 5.56 -7.50
C PHE A 205 15.25 6.80 -6.76
N SER A 206 14.70 7.96 -7.07
CA SER A 206 14.96 9.19 -6.32
C SER A 206 14.43 9.08 -4.88
N LEU A 207 14.88 9.99 -4.01
CA LEU A 207 14.37 10.03 -2.62
C LEU A 207 12.87 10.34 -2.55
N ASP A 208 12.36 11.16 -3.46
CA ASP A 208 10.93 11.48 -3.53
C ASP A 208 10.10 10.28 -3.98
N GLU A 209 10.52 9.58 -5.04
CA GLU A 209 9.85 8.36 -5.50
C GLU A 209 9.89 7.26 -4.44
N THR A 210 11.04 7.09 -3.78
CA THR A 210 11.20 6.16 -2.67
C THR A 210 10.24 6.46 -1.53
N ARG A 211 10.05 7.74 -1.19
CA ARG A 211 9.09 8.18 -0.17
C ARG A 211 7.66 7.86 -0.56
N GLU A 212 7.27 8.18 -1.78
CA GLU A 212 5.92 7.94 -2.29
C GLU A 212 5.62 6.44 -2.38
N LEU A 213 6.59 5.63 -2.82
CA LEU A 213 6.49 4.17 -2.85
C LEU A 213 6.29 3.61 -1.43
N ALA A 214 7.11 4.04 -0.48
CA ALA A 214 7.02 3.59 0.91
C ALA A 214 5.67 3.99 1.56
N MET A 215 5.19 5.20 1.29
CA MET A 215 3.88 5.66 1.78
C MET A 215 2.73 4.85 1.16
N ALA A 216 2.79 4.56 -0.14
CA ALA A 216 1.79 3.74 -0.82
C ALA A 216 1.78 2.30 -0.26
N LEU A 217 2.95 1.70 -0.08
CA LEU A 217 3.09 0.38 0.56
C LEU A 217 2.52 0.37 1.98
N ALA A 218 2.90 1.32 2.83
CA ALA A 218 2.41 1.43 4.20
C ALA A 218 0.89 1.66 4.27
N GLY A 219 0.32 2.32 3.27
CA GLY A 219 -1.12 2.57 3.14
C GLY A 219 -1.92 1.41 2.51
N ASP A 220 -1.28 0.30 2.14
CA ASP A 220 -1.87 -0.79 1.34
C ASP A 220 -2.48 -0.28 0.00
N ASP A 221 -1.90 0.79 -0.57
CA ASP A 221 -2.33 1.43 -1.82
C ASP A 221 -1.61 0.78 -3.01
N HIS A 222 -1.91 -0.50 -3.23
CA HIS A 222 -1.17 -1.34 -4.19
C HIS A 222 -1.27 -0.83 -5.63
N ALA A 223 -2.38 -0.18 -6.00
CA ALA A 223 -2.52 0.43 -7.32
C ALA A 223 -1.53 1.58 -7.51
N ARG A 224 -1.38 2.46 -6.50
CA ARG A 224 -0.38 3.54 -6.53
C ARG A 224 1.05 2.98 -6.54
N VAL A 225 1.32 1.88 -5.83
CA VAL A 225 2.63 1.19 -5.90
C VAL A 225 2.94 0.76 -7.33
N VAL A 226 2.01 0.10 -8.03
CA VAL A 226 2.21 -0.32 -9.42
C VAL A 226 2.45 0.89 -10.33
N ALA A 227 1.63 1.95 -10.20
CA ALA A 227 1.80 3.15 -11.01
C ALA A 227 3.16 3.84 -10.81
N ILE A 228 3.68 3.85 -9.59
CA ILE A 228 5.03 4.37 -9.30
C ILE A 228 6.10 3.53 -10.01
N LEU A 229 6.01 2.20 -9.93
CA LEU A 229 6.96 1.30 -10.57
C LEU A 229 6.91 1.41 -12.09
N GLU A 230 5.72 1.49 -12.68
CA GLU A 230 5.49 1.66 -14.12
C GLU A 230 6.03 3.00 -14.63
N ARG A 231 5.78 4.09 -13.90
CA ARG A 231 6.29 5.42 -14.26
C ARG A 231 7.81 5.43 -14.28
N HIS A 232 8.45 4.94 -13.22
CA HIS A 232 9.91 4.87 -13.15
C HIS A 232 10.49 3.95 -14.23
N ALA A 233 9.85 2.79 -14.46
CA ALA A 233 10.23 1.91 -15.57
C ALA A 233 10.10 2.62 -16.93
N THR A 234 9.07 3.44 -17.13
CA THR A 234 8.83 4.13 -18.40
C THR A 234 9.83 5.25 -18.64
N MET A 235 10.01 6.11 -17.64
CA MET A 235 10.71 7.39 -17.80
C MET A 235 12.22 7.25 -17.59
N ASP A 236 12.64 6.38 -16.68
CA ASP A 236 13.99 6.42 -16.11
C ASP A 236 14.80 5.14 -16.40
N TYR A 237 14.16 4.03 -16.76
CA TYR A 237 14.84 2.75 -16.95
C TYR A 237 15.67 2.72 -18.26
N PRO A 238 16.97 2.38 -18.22
CA PRO A 238 17.90 2.57 -19.35
C PRO A 238 17.55 1.85 -20.67
N GLU A 239 16.82 0.73 -20.62
CA GLU A 239 16.41 -0.01 -21.82
C GLU A 239 15.19 0.61 -22.53
N ASN A 240 14.56 1.61 -21.91
CA ASN A 240 13.24 2.12 -22.30
C ASN A 240 13.31 3.52 -22.92
N LYS A 241 14.50 3.87 -23.44
CA LYS A 241 14.77 5.16 -24.11
C LYS A 241 13.75 5.39 -25.23
N GLY A 242 13.03 6.51 -25.16
CA GLY A 242 12.08 6.95 -26.19
C GLY A 242 10.65 7.21 -25.69
N PHE A 243 10.34 6.94 -24.42
CA PHE A 243 9.08 7.40 -23.83
C PHE A 243 9.26 8.75 -23.14
N ASP A 244 8.57 9.77 -23.66
CA ASP A 244 8.54 11.12 -23.05
C ASP A 244 7.37 11.28 -22.08
N GLN A 245 6.49 10.27 -22.00
CA GLN A 245 5.30 10.29 -21.14
C GLN A 245 4.89 8.89 -20.67
N TYR A 246 4.37 8.82 -19.45
CA TYR A 246 3.70 7.66 -18.89
C TYR A 246 2.18 7.92 -18.80
N GLY A 247 1.38 6.95 -19.26
CA GLY A 247 -0.08 7.02 -19.18
C GLY A 247 -0.75 5.73 -19.66
N ASP A 248 -2.09 5.72 -19.73
CA ASP A 248 -2.86 4.51 -20.09
C ASP A 248 -2.47 3.91 -21.46
N THR A 249 -2.03 4.75 -22.40
CA THR A 249 -1.67 4.36 -23.77
C THR A 249 -0.18 4.40 -24.05
N PHE A 250 0.65 4.88 -23.13
CA PHE A 250 2.09 5.09 -23.36
C PHE A 250 2.93 4.54 -22.20
N GLY A 251 4.04 3.89 -22.52
CA GLY A 251 5.03 3.42 -21.56
C GLY A 251 4.94 1.94 -21.19
N PHE A 252 5.58 1.61 -20.06
CA PHE A 252 5.66 0.26 -19.49
C PHE A 252 4.51 0.02 -18.52
N HIS A 253 3.87 -1.14 -18.65
CA HIS A 253 2.72 -1.54 -17.85
C HIS A 253 2.94 -2.95 -17.29
N PHE A 254 2.72 -3.15 -16.00
CA PHE A 254 2.72 -4.50 -15.44
C PHE A 254 1.36 -5.14 -15.70
N ASP A 255 1.38 -6.25 -16.43
CA ASP A 255 0.20 -7.09 -16.59
C ASP A 255 0.00 -8.00 -15.37
N SER A 256 1.10 -8.42 -14.74
CA SER A 256 1.13 -9.21 -13.52
C SER A 256 2.43 -8.95 -12.77
N ILE A 257 2.40 -9.08 -11.44
CA ILE A 257 3.59 -9.06 -10.60
C ILE A 257 3.66 -10.40 -9.88
N GLU A 258 4.77 -11.11 -10.07
CA GLU A 258 5.06 -12.37 -9.40
C GLU A 258 5.71 -12.12 -8.04
N SER A 259 6.68 -11.19 -7.99
CA SER A 259 7.30 -10.77 -6.74
C SER A 259 7.80 -9.33 -6.79
N VAL A 260 7.79 -8.69 -5.62
CA VAL A 260 8.46 -7.42 -5.34
C VAL A 260 9.42 -7.66 -4.18
N HIS A 261 10.69 -7.34 -4.40
CA HIS A 261 11.73 -7.36 -3.37
C HIS A 261 12.21 -5.94 -3.14
N ILE A 262 12.27 -5.53 -1.87
CA ILE A 262 12.77 -4.21 -1.46
C ILE A 262 13.73 -4.40 -0.29
N ASP A 263 14.91 -3.81 -0.40
CA ASP A 263 15.87 -3.68 0.70
C ASP A 263 16.06 -2.20 1.05
N TRP A 264 15.88 -1.86 2.34
CA TRP A 264 15.98 -0.50 2.86
C TRP A 264 17.33 -0.29 3.54
N THR A 265 18.16 0.62 3.00
CA THR A 265 19.53 0.91 3.48
C THR A 265 19.76 2.39 3.80
#